data_AF-A0AAF0JUN3-F1
#
_entry.id   AF-A0AAF0JUN3-F1
#
_cell.length_a   1.000
_cell.length_b   1.000
_cell.length_c   1.000
_cell.angle_alpha   90.00
_cell.angle_beta   90.00
_cell.angle_gamma   90.00
#
_symmetry.space_group_name_H-M   'P 1'
#
loop_
_entity.id
_entity.type
_entity.pdbx_description
1 polymer ?
#
loop_
_entity_poly.entity_id
_entity_poly.type
_entity_poly.pdbx_seq_one_letter_code
_entity_poly.pdbx_strand_id
1 'polypeptide(L)'
;MKKWCLLKLTLLEVPYQAYVLDHFLGEVAALEEVGRISEDTVELIRQALNYSRDEELVIDYKKIPLIPLEDIREEDRLVLEKILDKINDDTFIVIKECVDERS
;
A
#
# COMPACT_ATOMS: atom_id res chain seq x y z
N MET A 1 -16.42 11.28 -7.08
CA MET A 1 -15.38 11.27 -6.03
C MET A 1 -14.24 10.40 -6.52
N LYS A 2 -13.01 10.90 -6.52
CA LYS A 2 -11.84 10.10 -6.86
C LYS A 2 -11.66 9.01 -5.81
N LYS A 3 -11.34 7.80 -6.24
CA LYS A 3 -11.02 6.68 -5.35
C LYS A 3 -9.56 6.31 -5.53
N TRP A 4 -8.92 6.00 -4.42
CA TRP A 4 -7.54 5.56 -4.36
C TRP A 4 -7.50 4.08 -3.98
N CYS A 5 -6.69 3.33 -4.70
CA CYS A 5 -6.53 1.90 -4.56
C CYS A 5 -5.38 1.62 -3.57
N LEU A 6 -5.66 0.75 -2.60
CA LEU A 6 -4.68 0.22 -1.67
C LEU A 6 -4.11 -1.06 -2.25
N LEU A 7 -2.83 -1.02 -2.59
CA LEU A 7 -2.12 -2.15 -3.18
C LEU A 7 -1.17 -2.74 -2.14
N LYS A 8 -1.35 -4.00 -1.78
CA LYS A 8 -0.42 -4.73 -0.92
C LYS A 8 0.70 -5.30 -1.78
N LEU A 9 1.92 -4.89 -1.48
CA LEU A 9 3.15 -5.45 -2.01
C LEU A 9 3.72 -6.42 -0.98
N THR A 10 4.00 -7.67 -1.36
CA THR A 10 4.67 -8.65 -0.50
C THR A 10 5.97 -9.07 -1.18
N LEU A 11 7.11 -8.87 -0.53
CA LEU A 11 8.40 -9.36 -1.01
C LEU A 11 8.51 -10.86 -0.70
N LEU A 12 8.76 -11.67 -1.73
CA LEU A 12 9.01 -13.10 -1.55
C LEU A 12 10.52 -13.36 -1.60
N GLU A 13 11.07 -13.90 -0.51
CA GLU A 13 12.39 -14.49 -0.54
C GLU A 13 12.37 -15.72 -1.46
N VAL A 14 13.07 -15.64 -2.59
CA VAL A 14 13.22 -16.79 -3.49
C VAL A 14 14.37 -17.66 -2.95
N PRO A 15 14.14 -18.92 -2.54
CA PRO A 15 15.23 -19.77 -2.08
C PRO A 15 16.23 -19.98 -3.23
N TYR A 16 17.51 -19.82 -2.90
CA TYR A 16 18.72 -19.76 -3.73
C TYR A 16 18.92 -20.85 -4.83
N GLN A 17 18.02 -21.81 -4.98
CA GLN A 17 18.12 -22.90 -5.97
C GLN A 17 17.52 -22.56 -7.35
N ALA A 18 16.94 -21.37 -7.54
CA ALA A 18 16.49 -20.90 -8.86
C ALA A 18 17.63 -20.33 -9.75
N TYR A 19 18.87 -20.79 -9.56
CA TYR A 19 20.08 -20.36 -10.27
C TYR A 19 20.11 -20.72 -11.79
N VAL A 20 18.98 -21.12 -12.37
CA VAL A 20 18.86 -21.55 -13.78
C VAL A 20 18.17 -20.50 -14.66
N LEU A 21 17.68 -19.39 -14.10
CA LEU A 21 17.11 -18.28 -14.88
C LEU A 21 17.94 -17.00 -14.66
N ASP A 22 19.12 -17.01 -15.27
CA ASP A 22 20.20 -16.01 -15.25
C ASP A 22 19.82 -14.64 -15.89
N HIS A 23 18.55 -14.22 -15.83
CA HIS A 23 18.07 -12.97 -16.44
C HIS A 23 16.88 -12.29 -15.72
N PHE A 24 16.56 -12.70 -14.49
CA PHE A 24 15.60 -11.99 -13.63
C PHE A 24 16.16 -11.89 -12.20
N LEU A 25 17.20 -11.08 -12.03
CA LEU A 25 17.55 -10.51 -10.72
C LEU A 25 16.40 -9.58 -10.31
N GLY A 26 15.67 -9.95 -9.27
CA GLY A 26 14.68 -9.06 -8.65
C GLY A 26 13.66 -9.84 -7.88
N GLU A 27 13.61 -9.60 -6.58
CA GLU A 27 12.60 -10.08 -5.63
C GLU A 27 11.22 -10.25 -6.28
N VAL A 28 10.64 -11.45 -6.19
CA VAL A 28 9.28 -11.67 -6.70
C VAL A 28 8.33 -10.94 -5.76
N ALA A 29 7.79 -9.81 -6.21
CA ALA A 29 6.81 -9.06 -5.44
C ALA A 29 5.39 -9.46 -5.87
N ALA A 30 4.57 -9.93 -4.92
CA ALA A 30 3.15 -10.13 -5.16
C ALA A 30 2.42 -8.79 -4.92
N LEU A 31 1.65 -8.33 -5.92
CA LEU A 31 0.85 -7.11 -5.85
C LEU A 31 -0.65 -7.47 -5.83
N GLU A 32 -1.36 -7.07 -4.79
CA GLU A 32 -2.80 -7.35 -4.61
C GLU A 32 -3.57 -6.06 -4.32
N GLU A 33 -4.66 -5.77 -5.05
CA GLU A 33 -5.61 -4.73 -4.65
C GLU A 33 -6.42 -5.22 -3.44
N VAL A 34 -6.21 -4.60 -2.29
CA VAL A 34 -6.80 -5.01 -1.01
C VAL A 34 -7.95 -4.12 -0.56
N GLY A 35 -8.15 -2.98 -1.20
CA GLY A 35 -9.24 -2.07 -0.89
C GLY A 35 -9.16 -0.75 -1.62
N ARG A 36 -10.15 0.10 -1.36
CA ARG A 36 -10.22 1.46 -1.91
C ARG A 36 -10.61 2.43 -0.81
N ILE A 37 -10.01 3.60 -0.83
CA ILE A 37 -10.28 4.69 0.11
C ILE A 37 -10.56 6.00 -0.63
N SER A 38 -11.19 6.95 0.06
CA SER A 38 -11.46 8.28 -0.47
C SER A 38 -10.19 9.15 -0.56
N GLU A 39 -10.24 10.15 -1.45
CA GLU A 39 -9.18 11.16 -1.59
C GLU A 39 -8.94 11.94 -0.30
N ASP A 40 -9.99 12.26 0.46
CA ASP A 40 -9.86 12.95 1.75
C ASP A 40 -9.00 12.14 2.73
N THR A 41 -9.22 10.82 2.80
CA THR A 41 -8.42 9.91 3.62
C THR A 41 -6.96 9.85 3.16
N VAL A 42 -6.71 9.87 1.86
CA VAL A 42 -5.33 9.88 1.33
C VAL A 42 -4.60 11.16 1.73
N GLU A 43 -5.25 12.32 1.64
CA GLU A 43 -4.61 13.59 2.02
C GLU A 43 -4.29 13.63 3.52
N LEU A 44 -5.16 13.09 4.39
CA LEU A 44 -4.88 12.95 5.83
C LEU A 44 -3.64 12.09 6.08
N ILE A 45 -3.55 10.94 5.40
CA ILE A 45 -2.38 10.05 5.52
C ILE A 45 -1.11 10.74 5.01
N ARG A 46 -1.18 11.45 3.87
CA ARG A 46 -0.04 12.20 3.33
C ARG A 46 0.48 13.24 4.31
N GLN A 47 -0.43 14.02 4.91
CA GLN A 47 -0.06 15.05 5.88
C GLN A 47 0.59 14.44 7.12
N ALA A 48 0.02 13.35 7.65
CA ALA A 48 0.55 12.69 8.83
C ALA A 48 1.92 12.04 8.61
N LEU A 49 2.14 11.46 7.41
CA LEU A 49 3.40 10.83 7.04
C LEU A 49 4.41 11.79 6.38
N ASN A 50 4.05 13.08 6.28
CA ASN A 50 4.86 14.13 5.66
C ASN A 50 5.29 13.82 4.21
N TYR A 51 4.39 13.24 3.42
CA TYR A 51 4.56 13.00 1.99
C TYR A 51 4.12 14.22 1.17
N SER A 52 4.91 14.58 0.17
CA SER A 52 4.51 15.57 -0.84
C SER A 52 3.42 14.99 -1.76
N ARG A 53 2.65 15.84 -2.44
CA ARG A 53 1.61 15.38 -3.39
C ARG A 53 2.15 14.57 -4.56
N ASP A 54 3.34 14.92 -5.04
CA ASP A 54 3.98 14.28 -6.19
C ASP A 54 4.71 12.98 -5.81
N GLU A 55 4.83 12.68 -4.52
CA GLU A 55 5.49 11.47 -4.03
C GLU A 55 4.53 10.28 -4.00
N GLU A 56 5.04 9.10 -4.34
CA GLU A 56 4.31 7.85 -4.21
C GLU A 56 4.13 7.50 -2.74
N LEU A 57 2.88 7.35 -2.29
CA LEU A 57 2.57 7.09 -0.90
C LEU A 57 2.76 5.60 -0.58
N VAL A 58 3.86 5.29 0.11
CA VAL A 58 4.24 3.92 0.50
C VAL A 58 4.29 3.81 2.02
N ILE A 59 3.46 2.93 2.56
CA ILE A 59 3.30 2.68 3.99
C ILE A 59 3.98 1.35 4.33
N ASP A 60 5.00 1.41 5.16
CA ASP A 60 5.62 0.25 5.81
C ASP A 60 5.05 0.07 7.23
N TYR A 61 5.38 -1.06 7.88
CA TYR A 61 4.89 -1.35 9.23
C TYR A 61 5.25 -0.28 10.28
N LYS A 62 6.36 0.46 10.10
CA LYS A 62 6.83 1.49 11.05
C LYS A 62 6.01 2.77 10.94
N LYS A 63 5.39 3.02 9.78
CA LYS A 63 4.51 4.17 9.53
C LYS A 63 3.09 3.96 10.01
N ILE A 64 2.65 2.72 10.25
CA ILE A 64 1.29 2.39 10.72
C ILE A 64 0.87 3.22 11.93
N PRO A 65 1.67 3.36 13.00
CA PRO A 65 1.27 4.11 14.19
C PRO A 65 1.11 5.62 13.97
N LEU A 66 1.64 6.14 12.86
CA LEU A 66 1.57 7.56 12.51
C LEU A 66 0.28 7.89 11.73
N ILE A 67 -0.49 6.89 11.31
CA ILE A 67 -1.73 7.10 10.56
C ILE A 67 -2.84 7.55 11.52
N PRO A 68 -3.48 8.71 11.30
CA PRO A 68 -4.50 9.26 12.19
C PRO A 68 -5.85 8.57 11.95
N LEU A 69 -5.99 7.30 12.37
CA LEU A 69 -7.20 6.50 12.16
C LEU A 69 -8.46 7.13 12.79
N GLU A 70 -8.31 7.94 13.83
CA GLU A 70 -9.42 8.62 14.51
C GLU A 70 -10.06 9.74 13.66
N ASP A 71 -9.28 10.38 12.80
CA ASP A 71 -9.72 11.48 11.93
C ASP A 71 -10.29 10.98 10.58
N ILE A 72 -10.19 9.67 10.32
CA ILE A 72 -10.63 9.04 9.08
C ILE A 72 -12.09 8.61 9.20
N ARG A 73 -12.84 8.79 8.11
CA ARG A 73 -14.24 8.34 8.01
C ARG A 73 -14.35 6.84 8.29
N GLU A 74 -15.39 6.45 9.04
CA GLU A 74 -15.56 5.07 9.51
C GLU A 74 -15.46 4.01 8.38
N GLU A 75 -16.07 4.28 7.22
CA GLU A 75 -16.02 3.38 6.05
C GLU A 75 -14.58 3.08 5.60
N ASP A 76 -13.74 4.13 5.47
CA ASP A 76 -12.35 4.00 5.04
C ASP A 76 -11.47 3.45 6.17
N ARG A 77 -11.75 3.83 7.42
CA ARG A 77 -11.05 3.33 8.61
C ARG A 77 -11.15 1.82 8.72
N LEU A 78 -12.36 1.25 8.55
CA LEU A 78 -12.57 -0.19 8.59
C LEU A 78 -11.78 -0.94 7.51
N VAL A 79 -11.65 -0.34 6.31
CA VAL A 79 -10.83 -0.89 5.23
C VAL A 79 -9.35 -0.86 5.61
N LEU A 80 -8.87 0.28 6.10
CA LEU A 80 -7.48 0.46 6.51
C LEU A 80 -7.09 -0.48 7.66
N GLU A 81 -7.87 -0.53 8.74
CA GLU A 81 -7.60 -1.41 9.89
C GLU A 81 -7.43 -2.88 9.47
N LYS A 82 -8.30 -3.35 8.58
CA LYS A 82 -8.28 -4.73 8.07
C LYS A 82 -7.03 -5.05 7.23
N ILE A 83 -6.40 -4.03 6.65
CA ILE A 83 -5.21 -4.15 5.83
C ILE A 83 -3.96 -3.96 6.67
N LEU A 84 -3.95 -2.95 7.56
CA LEU A 84 -2.83 -2.62 8.44
C LEU A 84 -2.49 -3.79 9.38
N ASP A 85 -3.49 -4.55 9.83
CA ASP A 85 -3.30 -5.78 10.63
C ASP A 85 -2.54 -6.89 9.88
N LYS A 86 -2.53 -6.84 8.54
CA LYS A 86 -1.87 -7.83 7.66
C LYS A 86 -0.50 -7.40 7.17
N ILE A 87 0.03 -6.28 7.68
CA ILE A 87 1.36 -5.77 7.34
C ILE A 87 2.39 -6.30 8.35
N ASN A 88 3.50 -6.80 7.82
CA ASN A 88 4.70 -7.23 8.51
C ASN A 88 5.96 -6.60 7.85
N ASP A 89 7.15 -6.98 8.31
CA ASP A 89 8.44 -6.47 7.81
C ASP A 89 8.65 -6.64 6.29
N ASP A 90 8.01 -7.65 5.67
CA ASP A 90 8.19 -8.00 4.25
C ASP A 90 7.07 -7.45 3.35
N THR A 91 6.21 -6.59 3.90
CA THR A 91 5.05 -6.06 3.19
C THR A 91 4.94 -4.56 3.26
N PHE A 92 4.41 -3.98 2.19
CA PHE A 92 4.21 -2.55 2.03
C PHE A 92 2.82 -2.30 1.44
N ILE A 93 2.19 -1.20 1.84
CA ILE A 93 0.98 -0.71 1.18
C ILE A 93 1.35 0.47 0.31
N VAL A 94 1.01 0.37 -0.97
CA VAL A 94 1.18 1.43 -1.96
C VAL A 94 -0.20 2.00 -2.26
N ILE A 95 -0.34 3.31 -2.11
CA ILE A 95 -1.61 4.01 -2.35
C ILE A 95 -1.51 4.75 -3.69
N LYS A 96 -2.36 4.37 -4.65
CA LYS A 96 -2.38 4.93 -6.01
C LYS A 96 -3.77 5.34 -6.45
N GLU A 97 -3.86 6.27 -7.39
CA GLU A 97 -5.13 6.56 -8.05
C GLU A 97 -5.61 5.28 -8.76
N CYS A 98 -6.87 4.90 -8.54
CA CYS A 98 -7.42 3.72 -9.22
C CYS A 98 -7.50 4.01 -10.72
N VAL A 99 -6.78 3.22 -11.52
CA VAL A 99 -6.97 3.24 -12.98
C VAL A 99 -8.14 2.32 -13.28
N ASP A 100 -9.27 2.87 -13.70
CA ASP A 100 -10.37 2.08 -14.26
C ASP A 100 -9.86 1.45 -15.57
N GLU A 101 -9.74 0.12 -15.64
CA GLU A 101 -9.33 -0.63 -16.85
C GLU A 101 -10.43 -0.62 -17.94
N ARG A 102 -10.93 0.57 -18.29
CA ARG A 102 -11.74 0.82 -19.49
C ARG A 102 -11.08 1.91 -20.31
N SER A 103 -10.12 1.53 -21.14
CA SER A 103 -9.69 2.26 -22.33
C SER A 103 -9.50 1.27 -23.47
#